data_AF-A0A4U9HAA7-F1
#
_entry.id   AF-A0A4U9HAA7-F1
#
_cell.length_a   1.000
_cell.length_b   1.000
_cell.length_c   1.000
_cell.angle_alpha   90.00
_cell.angle_beta   90.00
_cell.angle_gamma   90.00
#
_symmetry.space_group_name_H-M   'P 1'
#
loop_
_entity.id
_entity.type
_entity.pdbx_description
1 polymer ?
#
loop_
_entity_poly.entity_id
_entity_poly.type
_entity_poly.pdbx_seq_one_letter_code
_entity_poly.pdbx_strand_id
1 'polypeptide(L)' 'MQQGIAVIVVSSELPEVLGLSDRVLVMHQGKIKASLENRNLTQEQVIEAALRSENHVEKHAV' A
#
# COMPACT_ATOMS: atom_id res chain seq x y z
N MET A 1 17.86 -0.36 -8.92
CA MET A 1 16.75 -0.35 -9.90
C MET A 1 17.21 0.40 -11.13
N GLN A 2 17.06 -0.18 -12.32
CA GLN A 2 17.19 0.57 -13.57
C GLN A 2 16.08 1.64 -13.59
N GLN A 3 16.40 2.89 -13.90
CA GLN A 3 15.38 3.94 -13.93
C GLN A 3 14.33 3.61 -15.00
N GLY A 4 13.05 3.58 -14.63
CA GLY A 4 11.92 3.42 -15.55
C GLY A 4 11.17 2.07 -15.52
N ILE A 5 11.51 1.14 -14.63
CA ILE A 5 10.81 -0.15 -14.50
C ILE A 5 10.05 -0.20 -13.17
N ALA A 6 8.74 -0.45 -13.22
CA ALA A 6 7.92 -0.74 -12.05
C ALA A 6 7.91 -2.25 -11.77
N VAL A 7 8.06 -2.64 -10.51
CA VAL A 7 7.97 -4.03 -10.05
C VAL A 7 6.79 -4.16 -9.11
N ILE A 8 5.94 -5.14 -9.36
CA ILE A 8 4.82 -5.48 -8.46
C ILE A 8 5.22 -6.72 -7.69
N VAL A 9 5.24 -6.59 -6.36
CA VAL A 9 5.49 -7.70 -5.44
C VAL A 9 4.16 -8.10 -4.81
N VAL A 10 3.89 -9.41 -4.76
CA VAL A 10 2.75 -9.97 -4.04
C VAL A 10 3.31 -10.96 -3.02
N SER A 11 3.10 -10.68 -1.75
CA SER A 11 3.48 -11.54 -0.63
C SER A 11 2.35 -11.58 0.39
N SER A 12 2.22 -12.71 1.10
CA SER A 12 1.34 -12.87 2.25
C SER A 12 1.96 -12.34 3.55
N GLU A 13 3.26 -12.06 3.55
CA GLU A 13 4.01 -11.61 4.72
C GLU A 13 4.22 -10.09 4.67
N LEU A 14 3.58 -9.36 5.58
CA LEU A 14 3.70 -7.90 5.66
C LEU A 14 5.16 -7.41 5.82
N PRO A 15 6.04 -8.07 6.59
CA PRO A 15 7.45 -7.67 6.68
C PRO A 15 8.17 -7.66 5.33
N GLU A 16 7.86 -8.59 4.43
CA GLU A 16 8.48 -8.67 3.10
C GLU A 16 8.00 -7.51 2.21
N VAL A 17 6.69 -7.24 2.21
CA VAL A 17 6.10 -6.11 1.47
C VAL A 17 6.72 -4.80 1.93
N LEU A 18 6.86 -4.59 3.23
CA LEU A 18 7.45 -3.38 3.82
C LEU A 18 8.97 -3.28 3.57
N GLY A 19 9.68 -4.40 3.46
CA GLY A 19 11.12 -4.40 3.18
C GLY A 19 11.47 -4.10 1.72
N LEU A 20 10.57 -4.43 0.79
CA LEU A 20 10.84 -4.36 -0.65
C LEU A 20 10.15 -3.19 -1.38
N SER A 21 9.06 -2.66 -0.83
CA SER A 21 8.17 -1.76 -1.58
C SER A 21 8.39 -0.29 -1.20
N ASP A 22 8.45 0.60 -2.19
CA ASP A 22 8.39 2.05 -1.97
C ASP A 22 6.96 2.52 -1.62
N ARG A 23 5.95 1.77 -2.07
CA ARG A 23 4.51 2.06 -1.88
C ARG A 23 3.74 0.76 -1.61
N VAL A 24 2.74 0.85 -0.75
CA VAL A 24 1.86 -0.28 -0.40
C VAL A 24 0.42 0.07 -0.75
N LEU A 25 -0.22 -0.77 -1.57
CA LEU A 25 -1.64 -0.66 -1.89
C LEU A 25 -2.41 -1.72 -1.09
N VAL A 26 -3.40 -1.29 -0.33
CA VAL A 26 -4.29 -2.19 0.41
C VAL A 26 -5.56 -2.38 -0.41
N MET A 27 -5.89 -3.63 -0.73
CA MET A 27 -7.07 -3.97 -1.51
C MET A 27 -8.08 -4.76 -0.68
N HIS A 28 -9.37 -4.49 -0.89
CA HIS A 28 -10.47 -5.25 -0.31
C HIS A 28 -11.60 -5.37 -1.35
N GLN A 29 -12.10 -6.58 -1.59
CA GLN A 29 -13.19 -6.86 -2.55
C GLN A 29 -12.97 -6.23 -3.94
N GLY A 30 -11.75 -6.33 -4.47
CA GLY A 30 -11.40 -5.82 -5.80
C GLY A 30 -11.24 -4.29 -5.89
N LYS A 31 -11.33 -3.57 -4.77
CA LYS A 31 -11.09 -2.11 -4.71
C LYS A 31 -9.83 -1.78 -3.92
N ILE A 32 -9.16 -0.70 -4.29
CA ILE A 32 -8.07 -0.12 -3.50
C ILE A 32 -8.70 0.67 -2.36
N LYS A 33 -8.44 0.23 -1.14
CA LYS A 33 -8.92 0.83 0.10
C LYS A 33 -7.95 1.88 0.65
N ALA A 34 -6.65 1.70 0.42
CA ALA A 34 -5.62 2.66 0.80
C ALA A 34 -4.41 2.59 -0.15
N SER A 35 -3.76 3.75 -0.35
CA SER A 35 -2.45 3.87 -0.99
C SER A 35 -1.50 4.54 -0.02
N LEU A 36 -0.49 3.80 0.44
CA LEU A 36 0.44 4.23 1.48
C LEU A 36 1.84 4.41 0.89
N GLU A 37 2.51 5.51 1.22
CA GLU A 37 3.95 5.66 0.97
C GLU A 37 4.74 4.97 2.07
N ASN A 38 5.75 4.18 1.70
CA ASN A 38 6.57 3.47 2.67
C ASN A 38 7.74 4.32 3.16
N ARG A 39 7.44 5.31 4.01
CA ARG A 39 8.44 6.16 4.69
C ARG A 39 8.59 5.75 6.16
N ASN A 40 9.08 4.54 6.41
CA ASN A 40 9.02 3.85 7.71
C ASN A 40 7.60 3.43 8.10
N LEU A 41 6.85 2.89 7.13
CA LEU A 41 5.51 2.38 7.38
C LEU A 41 5.59 1.12 8.25
N THR A 42 4.81 1.07 9.34
CA THR A 42 4.78 -0.10 10.23
C THR A 42 3.66 -1.07 9.84
N GLN A 43 3.79 -2.32 10.31
CA GLN A 43 2.77 -3.35 10.09
C GLN A 43 1.41 -2.94 10.67
N GLU A 44 1.40 -2.33 11.86
CA GLU A 44 0.20 -1.85 12.53
C GLU A 44 -0.53 -0.79 11.69
N GLN A 45 0.21 0.14 11.07
CA GLN A 45 -0.37 1.17 10.21
C GLN A 45 -1.03 0.58 8.96
N VAL A 46 -0.42 -0.46 8.37
CA VAL A 46 -1.01 -1.18 7.23
C VAL A 46 -2.30 -1.89 7.64
N ILE A 47 -2.29 -2.59 8.78
CA ILE A 47 -3.47 -3.28 9.32
C ILE A 47 -4.57 -2.28 9.66
N GLU A 48 -4.24 -1.15 10.28
CA GLU A 48 -5.20 -0.09 10.57
C GLU A 48 -5.86 0.43 9.28
N ALA A 49 -5.07 0.68 8.23
CA ALA A 49 -5.60 1.09 6.93
C ALA A 49 -6.49 0.01 6.29
N ALA A 50 -6.16 -1.27 6.49
CA ALA A 50 -6.96 -2.40 6.01
C ALA A 50 -8.29 -2.54 6.77
N LEU A 51 -8.34 -2.18 8.05
CA LEU A 51 -9.53 -2.30 8.89
C LEU A 51 -10.44 -1.06 8.85
N ARG A 52 -9.88 0.14 8.68
CA ARG A 52 -10.64 1.42 8.70
C ARG A 52 -11.78 1.39 7.68
N SER A 53 -13.03 1.62 8.08
CA SER A 53 -14.16 1.76 7.13
C SER A 53 -13.97 3.01 6.25
N GLU A 54 -14.37 2.93 4.99
CA GLU A 54 -14.03 3.92 3.97
C GLU A 54 -14.55 5.32 4.31
N ASN A 55 -13.65 6.30 4.45
CA ASN A 55 -13.94 7.69 4.14
C ASN A 55 -13.27 7.96 2.79
N HIS A 56 -14.09 8.10 1.75
CA HIS A 56 -13.70 8.43 0.38
C HIS A 56 -12.80 9.67 0.37
N VAL A 57 -11.49 9.47 0.16
CA VAL A 57 -10.59 10.54 -0.26
C VAL A 57 -10.10 10.18 -1.66
N GLU A 58 -10.98 10.36 -2.65
CA GLU A 58 -10.51 10.68 -4.00
C GLU A 58 -9.79 12.02 -3.93
N LYS A 59 -8.47 11.98 -3.87
CA LYS A 59 -7.65 13.06 -4.41
C LYS A 59 -7.06 12.59 -5.73
N HIS A 60 -7.89 12.60 -6.76
CA HIS A 60 -7.40 12.83 -8.12
C HIS A 60 -7.20 14.33 -8.26
N ALA A 61 -5.97 14.79 -8.02
CA ALA A 61 -5.52 16.08 -8.53
C ALA A 61 -4.93 15.84 -9.92
N VAL A 62 -5.65 16.30 -10.95
CA VAL A 62 -5.09 16.69 -12.24
C VAL A 62 -5.28 18.19 -12.35
#